data_AF-A0A3S4UAU1-F1
#
_entry.id   AF-A0A3S4UAU1-F1
#
_cell.length_a   1.000
_cell.length_b   1.000
_cell.length_c   1.000
_cell.angle_alpha   90.00
_cell.angle_beta   90.00
_cell.angle_gamma   90.00
#
_symmetry.space_group_name_H-M   'P 1'
#
loop_
_entity.id
_entity.type
_entity.pdbx_description
1 polymer ?
#
loop_
_entity_poly.entity_id
_entity_poly.type
_entity_poly.pdbx_seq_one_letter_code
_entity_poly.pdbx_strand_id
1 'polypeptide(L)'
;MTIERPGISRRSLLTTTAVGVPAMGLLGAANLFGAATANAVPPVTIDGYWGPQTTTAFQWLFGTVQDGVVSSQLASQSAPNTGLAGGWEWVADANAEGSAVIRAIQENLRIPVDGLIGPTTINAIQAHESQPQTGVLKAGSQTIKIVQQMLSYGRF
;
A
#
# COMPACT_ATOMS: atom_id res chain seq x y z
N MET A 1 54.67 21.00 51.32
CA MET A 1 53.71 20.00 50.82
C MET A 1 54.23 19.58 49.45
N THR A 2 54.91 18.43 49.27
CA THR A 2 54.38 17.04 49.30
C THR A 2 53.53 16.82 48.02
N ILE A 3 53.76 15.93 47.03
CA ILE A 3 54.66 14.77 46.76
C ILE A 3 54.66 14.53 45.20
N GLU A 4 55.60 13.91 44.46
CA GLU A 4 57.06 13.68 44.61
C GLU A 4 57.80 13.41 43.25
N ARG A 5 57.90 12.15 42.77
CA ARG A 5 58.64 11.62 41.59
C ARG A 5 57.97 10.30 41.10
N PRO A 6 58.52 9.45 40.17
CA PRO A 6 59.29 9.64 38.93
C PRO A 6 58.58 8.94 37.72
N GLY A 7 59.22 8.73 36.54
CA GLY A 7 58.64 7.76 35.57
C GLY A 7 59.05 7.69 34.08
N ILE A 8 60.27 8.12 33.70
CA ILE A 8 60.99 7.84 32.42
C ILE A 8 60.20 7.14 31.26
N SER A 9 59.98 7.89 30.17
CA SER A 9 59.66 7.33 28.85
C SER A 9 60.90 6.74 28.16
N ARG A 10 60.80 5.50 27.64
CA ARG A 10 61.75 4.95 26.65
C ARG A 10 61.08 4.02 25.63
N ARG A 11 60.98 4.53 24.39
CA ARG A 11 61.24 3.83 23.12
C ARG A 11 60.42 2.56 22.80
N SER A 12 59.57 2.67 21.78
CA SER A 12 59.72 1.77 20.62
C SER A 12 59.39 2.51 19.32
N LEU A 13 60.29 2.41 18.35
CA LEU A 13 60.12 2.90 16.99
C LEU A 13 59.46 1.79 16.18
N LEU A 14 58.31 2.04 15.57
CA LEU A 14 57.86 1.28 14.40
C LEU A 14 57.11 2.21 13.43
N THR A 15 57.87 2.77 12.49
CA THR A 15 57.31 3.37 11.28
C THR A 15 56.73 2.25 10.43
N THR A 16 55.44 2.28 10.14
CA THR A 16 54.88 1.53 9.00
C THR A 16 53.90 2.41 8.24
N THR A 17 54.29 2.78 7.02
CA THR A 17 53.41 3.40 6.02
C THR A 17 52.80 2.28 5.19
N ALA A 18 51.50 2.03 5.37
CA ALA A 18 50.72 1.16 4.49
C ALA A 18 49.43 1.89 4.08
N VAL A 19 49.17 1.91 2.78
CA VAL A 19 48.12 2.72 2.14
C VAL A 19 46.82 1.92 2.02
N GLY A 20 45.70 2.58 2.31
CA GLY A 20 44.44 2.33 1.60
C GLY A 20 43.37 1.49 2.30
N VAL A 21 42.37 2.17 2.89
CA VAL A 21 40.95 1.76 2.85
C VAL A 21 40.08 3.03 2.86
N PRO A 22 39.14 3.23 1.92
CA PRO A 22 38.07 4.20 2.10
C PRO A 22 37.02 3.65 3.07
N ALA A 23 37.31 3.70 4.38
CA ALA A 23 36.39 3.29 5.45
C ALA A 23 35.69 4.50 6.07
N MET A 24 34.96 5.28 5.25
CA MET A 24 34.12 6.39 5.71
C MET A 24 32.70 6.23 5.16
N GLY A 25 31.91 5.49 5.94
CA GLY A 25 30.53 5.12 5.66
C GLY A 25 29.97 4.37 6.86
N LEU A 26 30.21 4.91 8.05
CA LEU A 26 29.72 4.37 9.31
C LEU A 26 28.19 4.25 9.22
N LEU A 27 27.68 3.03 9.04
CA LEU A 27 26.27 2.75 9.19
C LEU A 27 25.91 3.04 10.65
N GLY A 28 25.32 4.22 10.87
CA GLY A 28 24.95 4.66 12.19
C GLY A 28 23.97 3.67 12.80
N ALA A 29 24.41 2.99 13.86
CA ALA A 29 23.53 2.28 14.77
C ALA A 29 22.70 3.31 15.56
N ALA A 30 21.76 3.96 14.86
CA ALA A 30 20.76 4.83 15.46
C ALA A 30 19.69 3.96 16.11
N ASN A 31 19.41 4.22 17.40
CA ASN A 31 18.42 3.51 18.19
C ASN A 31 17.05 3.47 17.48
N LEU A 32 16.61 2.30 17.00
CA LEU A 32 15.32 2.14 16.33
C LEU A 32 14.17 1.79 17.29
N PHE A 33 14.26 2.21 18.56
CA PHE A 33 13.14 2.13 19.50
C PHE A 33 12.11 3.23 19.17
N GLY A 34 11.30 2.99 18.13
CA GLY A 34 10.15 3.83 17.80
C GLY A 34 10.17 4.55 16.45
N ALA A 35 11.09 4.23 15.53
CA ALA A 35 10.86 4.62 14.14
C ALA A 35 9.69 3.78 13.60
N ALA A 36 8.63 4.42 13.13
CA ALA A 36 7.57 3.74 12.42
C ALA A 36 8.18 2.94 11.26
N THR A 37 7.85 1.65 11.17
CA THR A 37 8.22 0.84 10.00
C THR A 37 7.73 1.56 8.76
N ALA A 38 8.63 1.85 7.82
CA ALA A 38 8.25 2.47 6.55
C ALA A 38 7.18 1.58 5.91
N ASN A 39 5.95 2.07 5.90
CA ASN A 39 4.78 1.29 5.48
C ASN A 39 4.89 1.13 3.96
N ALA A 40 5.41 -0.01 3.51
CA ALA A 40 5.68 -0.25 2.10
C ALA A 40 4.37 -0.44 1.32
N VAL A 41 4.36 -0.06 0.04
CA VAL A 41 3.22 -0.32 -0.85
C VAL A 41 2.98 -1.83 -0.92
N PRO A 42 1.75 -2.34 -0.69
CA PRO A 42 1.46 -3.77 -0.77
C PRO A 42 1.69 -4.32 -2.18
N PRO A 43 2.15 -5.58 -2.33
CA PRO A 43 2.29 -6.19 -3.65
C PRO A 43 0.92 -6.41 -4.30
N VAL A 44 0.77 -5.94 -5.54
CA VAL A 44 -0.46 -6.10 -6.34
C VAL A 44 -0.14 -6.87 -7.62
N THR A 45 -0.87 -7.95 -7.88
CA THR A 45 -0.82 -8.67 -9.15
C THR A 45 -1.63 -7.91 -10.21
N ILE A 46 -1.10 -7.74 -11.42
CA ILE A 46 -1.79 -7.09 -12.54
C ILE A 46 -2.45 -8.15 -13.43
N ASP A 47 -3.57 -8.71 -12.97
CA ASP A 47 -4.30 -9.81 -13.61
C ASP A 47 -5.67 -9.40 -14.20
N GLY A 48 -6.22 -8.26 -13.77
CA GLY A 48 -7.56 -7.81 -14.15
C GLY A 48 -8.69 -8.41 -13.32
N TYR A 49 -8.38 -8.94 -12.13
CA TYR A 49 -9.33 -9.40 -11.13
C TYR A 49 -9.15 -8.63 -9.82
N TRP A 50 -10.19 -7.94 -9.37
CA TRP A 50 -10.18 -7.24 -8.09
C TRP A 50 -10.41 -8.28 -6.98
N GLY A 51 -9.29 -8.89 -6.56
CA GLY A 51 -9.20 -9.79 -5.43
C GLY A 51 -8.70 -9.11 -4.14
N PRO A 52 -8.37 -9.90 -3.09
CA PRO A 52 -7.97 -9.35 -1.79
C PRO A 52 -6.72 -8.47 -1.86
N GLN A 53 -5.73 -8.79 -2.71
CA GLN A 53 -4.53 -7.96 -2.88
C GLN A 53 -4.85 -6.54 -3.37
N THR A 54 -5.77 -6.40 -4.33
CA THR A 54 -6.22 -5.11 -4.83
C THR A 54 -6.96 -4.33 -3.74
N THR A 55 -7.80 -5.02 -2.96
CA THR A 55 -8.49 -4.43 -1.80
C THR A 55 -7.52 -3.98 -0.71
N THR A 56 -6.54 -4.81 -0.31
CA THR A 56 -5.51 -4.44 0.67
C THR A 56 -4.70 -3.23 0.22
N ALA A 57 -4.36 -3.12 -1.08
CA ALA A 57 -3.64 -1.97 -1.60
C ALA A 57 -4.49 -0.68 -1.58
N PHE A 58 -5.79 -0.76 -1.89
CA PHE A 58 -6.72 0.36 -1.68
C PHE A 58 -6.85 0.74 -0.20
N GLN A 59 -6.97 -0.24 0.69
CA GLN A 59 -7.09 -0.01 2.13
C GLN A 59 -5.83 0.65 2.70
N TRP A 60 -4.66 0.20 2.26
CA TRP A 60 -3.37 0.82 2.56
C TRP A 60 -3.30 2.27 2.06
N LEU A 61 -3.71 2.53 0.81
CA LEU A 61 -3.64 3.84 0.18
C LEU A 61 -4.52 4.87 0.88
N PHE A 62 -5.73 4.46 1.27
CA PHE A 62 -6.70 5.34 1.94
C PHE A 62 -6.65 5.28 3.48
N GLY A 63 -5.73 4.51 4.06
CA GLY A 63 -5.59 4.40 5.52
C GLY A 63 -6.79 3.75 6.22
N THR A 64 -7.52 2.86 5.54
CA THR A 64 -8.61 2.06 6.15
C THR A 64 -8.07 0.73 6.69
N VAL A 65 -8.92 -0.08 7.33
CA VAL A 65 -8.54 -1.39 7.88
C VAL A 65 -8.06 -2.30 6.74
N GLN A 66 -6.83 -2.80 6.83
CA GLN A 66 -6.20 -3.64 5.81
C GLN A 66 -6.51 -5.14 6.02
N ASP A 67 -7.78 -5.52 5.86
CA ASP A 67 -8.24 -6.92 5.96
C ASP A 67 -8.35 -7.63 4.59
N GLY A 68 -8.23 -6.89 3.48
CA GLY A 68 -8.40 -7.41 2.12
C GLY A 68 -9.86 -7.67 1.72
N VAL A 69 -10.84 -7.18 2.50
CA VAL A 69 -12.27 -7.42 2.31
C VAL A 69 -13.01 -6.14 1.93
N VAL A 70 -13.87 -6.24 0.91
CA VAL A 70 -14.90 -5.25 0.60
C VAL A 70 -16.21 -5.72 1.24
N SER A 71 -16.52 -5.17 2.42
CA SER A 71 -17.63 -5.59 3.28
C SER A 71 -19.02 -5.18 2.76
N SER A 72 -20.05 -5.95 3.14
CA SER A 72 -21.48 -5.62 3.03
C SER A 72 -21.93 -5.00 1.69
N GLN A 73 -21.69 -5.72 0.58
CA GLN A 73 -22.02 -5.29 -0.79
C GLN A 73 -23.26 -6.01 -1.34
N LEU A 74 -23.99 -5.38 -2.27
CA LEU A 74 -25.22 -5.94 -2.85
C LEU A 74 -24.94 -7.23 -3.64
N ALA A 75 -25.58 -8.35 -3.27
CA ALA A 75 -25.44 -9.60 -3.99
C ALA A 75 -25.83 -9.52 -5.47
N SER A 76 -26.80 -8.67 -5.84
CA SER A 76 -27.16 -8.42 -7.24
C SER A 76 -26.02 -7.87 -8.10
N GLN A 77 -25.05 -7.19 -7.49
CA GLN A 77 -23.88 -6.64 -8.18
C GLN A 77 -22.82 -7.69 -8.48
N SER A 78 -22.83 -8.87 -7.85
CA SER A 78 -21.83 -9.92 -8.07
C SER A 78 -21.87 -10.50 -9.50
N ALA A 79 -23.06 -10.92 -9.97
CA ALA A 79 -23.24 -11.60 -11.25
C ALA A 79 -22.82 -10.79 -12.50
N PRO A 80 -23.16 -9.49 -12.66
CA PRO A 80 -22.69 -8.70 -13.79
C PRO A 80 -21.20 -8.34 -13.71
N ASN A 81 -20.60 -8.38 -12.52
CA ASN A 81 -19.24 -7.94 -12.25
C ASN A 81 -18.26 -9.08 -12.01
N THR A 82 -18.10 -9.98 -13.00
CA THR A 82 -17.24 -11.17 -12.91
C THR A 82 -15.74 -10.90 -12.72
N GLY A 83 -15.30 -9.64 -12.74
CA GLY A 83 -13.95 -9.21 -12.36
C GLY A 83 -13.78 -8.91 -10.87
N LEU A 84 -14.87 -8.82 -10.11
CA LEU A 84 -14.85 -8.70 -8.65
C LEU A 84 -14.78 -10.11 -8.07
N ALA A 85 -13.60 -10.48 -7.59
CA ALA A 85 -13.23 -11.87 -7.32
C ALA A 85 -13.34 -12.21 -5.82
N GLY A 86 -12.33 -12.90 -5.26
CA GLY A 86 -12.27 -13.15 -3.81
C GLY A 86 -12.13 -11.85 -3.00
N GLY A 87 -12.46 -11.90 -1.71
CA GLY A 87 -12.41 -10.72 -0.84
C GLY A 87 -13.60 -9.77 -0.98
N TRP A 88 -14.68 -10.18 -1.65
CA TRP A 88 -15.95 -9.46 -1.68
C TRP A 88 -16.97 -10.15 -0.78
N GLU A 89 -17.54 -9.41 0.17
CA GLU A 89 -18.65 -9.87 1.01
C GLU A 89 -19.98 -9.46 0.37
N TRP A 90 -20.66 -10.44 -0.21
CA TRP A 90 -21.96 -10.25 -0.86
C TRP A 90 -23.09 -10.58 0.13
N VAL A 91 -23.94 -9.61 0.42
CA VAL A 91 -25.12 -9.74 1.28
C VAL A 91 -26.40 -9.47 0.49
N ALA A 92 -27.55 -9.88 1.01
CA ALA A 92 -28.84 -9.54 0.39
C ALA A 92 -28.98 -8.01 0.26
N ASP A 93 -29.41 -7.53 -0.90
CA ASP A 93 -29.43 -6.10 -1.25
C ASP A 93 -30.12 -5.20 -0.20
N ALA A 94 -31.17 -5.69 0.45
CA ALA A 94 -31.88 -4.96 1.51
C ALA A 94 -31.10 -4.80 2.83
N ASN A 95 -29.98 -5.54 2.98
CA ASN A 95 -29.11 -5.57 4.14
C ASN A 95 -27.69 -5.04 3.81
N ALA A 96 -27.47 -4.48 2.62
CA ALA A 96 -26.16 -3.95 2.23
C ALA A 96 -25.90 -2.59 2.89
N GLU A 97 -24.86 -2.51 3.71
CA GLU A 97 -24.46 -1.33 4.48
C GLU A 97 -23.27 -0.57 3.85
N GLY A 98 -22.55 -1.23 2.94
CA GLY A 98 -21.36 -0.69 2.30
C GLY A 98 -20.06 -0.94 3.07
N SER A 99 -18.94 -0.49 2.49
CA SER A 99 -17.60 -0.66 3.05
C SER A 99 -16.82 0.64 3.11
N ALA A 100 -15.96 0.78 4.13
CA ALA A 100 -15.09 1.95 4.28
C ALA A 100 -14.16 2.17 3.08
N VAL A 101 -13.66 1.10 2.46
CA VAL A 101 -12.78 1.18 1.28
C VAL A 101 -13.52 1.72 0.05
N ILE A 102 -14.78 1.33 -0.19
CA ILE A 102 -15.57 1.89 -1.30
C ILE A 102 -15.95 3.35 -1.01
N ARG A 103 -16.27 3.71 0.25
CA ARG A 103 -16.52 5.11 0.63
C ARG A 103 -15.29 5.98 0.30
N ALA A 104 -14.09 5.54 0.68
CA ALA A 104 -12.85 6.27 0.37
C ALA A 104 -12.59 6.41 -1.14
N ILE A 105 -12.88 5.36 -1.95
CA ILE A 105 -12.80 5.43 -3.41
C ILE A 105 -13.79 6.46 -3.97
N GLN A 106 -15.03 6.49 -3.46
CA GLN A 106 -16.06 7.45 -3.88
C GLN A 106 -15.70 8.90 -3.49
N GLU A 107 -15.14 9.10 -2.30
CA GLU A 107 -14.62 10.38 -1.82
C GLU A 107 -13.48 10.89 -2.71
N ASN A 108 -12.51 10.03 -3.06
CA ASN A 108 -11.40 10.37 -3.95
C ASN A 108 -11.88 10.75 -5.37
N LEU A 109 -12.85 9.99 -5.90
CA LEU A 109 -13.49 10.26 -7.20
C LEU A 109 -14.50 11.41 -7.17
N ARG A 110 -14.77 12.01 -5.99
CA ARG A 110 -15.71 13.13 -5.77
C ARG A 110 -17.14 12.87 -6.26
N ILE A 111 -17.59 11.63 -6.09
CA ILE A 111 -18.97 11.19 -6.39
C ILE A 111 -19.77 11.01 -5.08
N PRO A 112 -21.10 10.81 -5.14
CA PRO A 112 -21.89 10.48 -3.95
C PRO A 112 -21.33 9.25 -3.22
N VAL A 113 -21.29 9.34 -1.88
CA VAL A 113 -20.60 8.37 -1.01
C VAL A 113 -21.63 7.51 -0.28
N ASP A 114 -21.95 6.35 -0.84
CA ASP A 114 -22.86 5.34 -0.26
C ASP A 114 -22.13 4.10 0.28
N GLY A 115 -20.86 3.89 -0.08
CA GLY A 115 -20.06 2.73 0.30
C GLY A 115 -20.35 1.46 -0.50
N LEU A 116 -21.13 1.54 -1.57
CA LEU A 116 -21.63 0.43 -2.35
C LEU A 116 -21.00 0.43 -3.76
N ILE A 117 -20.56 -0.74 -4.23
CA ILE A 117 -20.09 -0.90 -5.61
C ILE A 117 -21.29 -0.87 -6.55
N GLY A 118 -21.57 0.31 -7.12
CA GLY A 118 -22.67 0.52 -8.07
C GLY A 118 -22.17 0.78 -9.50
N PRO A 119 -23.05 0.75 -10.52
CA PRO A 119 -22.71 1.23 -11.86
C PRO A 119 -22.17 2.67 -11.85
N THR A 120 -22.64 3.52 -10.94
CA THR A 120 -22.12 4.88 -10.70
C THR A 120 -20.64 4.85 -10.30
N THR A 121 -20.29 4.08 -9.26
CA THR A 121 -18.91 3.91 -8.77
C THR A 121 -18.02 3.33 -9.87
N ILE A 122 -18.48 2.29 -10.57
CA ILE A 122 -17.73 1.65 -11.66
C ILE A 122 -17.52 2.60 -12.84
N ASN A 123 -18.53 3.37 -13.25
CA ASN A 123 -18.40 4.36 -14.32
C ASN A 123 -17.45 5.51 -13.96
N ALA A 124 -17.35 5.86 -12.68
CA ALA A 124 -16.39 6.85 -12.19
C ALA A 124 -14.96 6.31 -12.22
N ILE A 125 -14.72 5.07 -11.77
CA ILE A 125 -13.43 4.38 -11.92
C ILE A 125 -13.05 4.27 -13.40
N GLN A 126 -13.98 3.87 -14.27
CA GLN A 126 -13.74 3.78 -15.70
C GLN A 126 -13.40 5.14 -16.33
N ALA A 127 -14.09 6.21 -15.94
CA ALA A 127 -13.76 7.57 -16.41
C ALA A 127 -12.37 8.03 -15.96
N HIS A 128 -12.00 7.74 -14.71
CA HIS A 128 -10.68 8.06 -14.14
C HIS A 128 -9.55 7.40 -14.96
N GLU A 129 -9.72 6.12 -15.32
CA GLU A 129 -8.80 5.37 -16.19
C GLU A 129 -8.95 5.67 -17.71
N SER A 130 -9.76 6.66 -18.10
CA SER A 130 -10.10 6.96 -19.49
C SER A 130 -10.62 5.74 -20.29
N GLN A 131 -11.30 4.82 -19.61
CA GLN A 131 -11.91 3.61 -20.18
C GLN A 131 -13.39 3.83 -20.53
N PRO A 132 -13.96 3.02 -21.45
CA PRO A 132 -15.39 3.03 -21.72
C PRO A 132 -16.22 2.77 -20.46
N GLN A 133 -17.21 3.63 -20.21
CA GLN A 133 -18.11 3.58 -19.07
C GLN A 133 -19.21 2.52 -19.28
N THR A 134 -18.90 1.26 -18.98
CA THR A 134 -19.82 0.12 -19.14
C THR A 134 -20.66 -0.17 -17.90
N GLY A 135 -20.36 0.46 -16.77
CA GLY A 135 -21.01 0.24 -15.48
C GLY A 135 -20.77 -1.14 -14.87
N VAL A 136 -19.90 -1.95 -15.49
CA VAL A 136 -19.58 -3.32 -15.08
C VAL A 136 -18.09 -3.64 -15.25
N LEU A 137 -17.54 -4.39 -14.30
CA LEU A 137 -16.16 -4.89 -14.30
C LEU A 137 -16.15 -6.41 -14.53
N LYS A 138 -15.80 -6.82 -15.76
CA LYS A 138 -15.75 -8.24 -16.15
C LYS A 138 -14.41 -8.89 -15.80
N ALA A 139 -14.39 -10.22 -15.76
CA ALA A 139 -13.19 -11.04 -15.59
C ALA A 139 -12.06 -10.59 -16.55
N GLY A 140 -10.86 -10.33 -16.01
CA GLY A 140 -9.70 -9.87 -16.79
C GLY A 140 -9.78 -8.43 -17.30
N SER A 141 -10.67 -7.59 -16.73
CA SER A 141 -10.93 -6.20 -17.14
C SER A 141 -9.66 -5.36 -17.26
N GLN A 142 -9.57 -4.60 -18.37
CA GLN A 142 -8.49 -3.64 -18.57
C GLN A 142 -8.54 -2.51 -17.54
N THR A 143 -9.73 -2.05 -17.12
CA THR A 143 -9.87 -1.06 -16.04
C THR A 143 -9.22 -1.57 -14.76
N ILE A 144 -9.49 -2.83 -14.36
CA ILE A 144 -8.88 -3.40 -13.15
C ILE A 144 -7.35 -3.47 -13.28
N LYS A 145 -6.81 -3.84 -14.45
CA LYS A 145 -5.36 -3.87 -14.68
C LYS A 145 -4.69 -2.51 -14.52
N ILE A 146 -5.32 -1.43 -15.03
CA ILE A 146 -4.78 -0.08 -14.89
C ILE A 146 -4.81 0.35 -13.41
N VAL A 147 -5.93 0.11 -12.72
CA VAL A 147 -6.06 0.35 -11.28
C VAL A 147 -5.00 -0.42 -10.47
N GLN A 148 -4.81 -1.72 -10.74
CA GLN A 148 -3.77 -2.55 -10.12
C GLN A 148 -2.36 -1.98 -10.37
N GLN A 149 -2.08 -1.52 -11.60
CA GLN A 149 -0.83 -0.87 -11.95
C GLN A 149 -0.63 0.44 -11.17
N MET A 150 -1.66 1.28 -11.03
CA MET A 150 -1.56 2.51 -10.24
C MET A 150 -1.34 2.24 -8.75
N LEU A 151 -2.05 1.27 -8.18
CA LEU A 151 -1.87 0.85 -6.79
C LEU A 151 -0.46 0.33 -6.53
N SER A 152 0.18 -0.34 -7.49
CA SER A 152 1.59 -0.75 -7.39
C SER A 152 2.58 0.43 -7.29
N TYR A 153 2.18 1.63 -7.69
CA TYR A 153 2.92 2.88 -7.51
C TYR A 153 2.43 3.70 -6.29
N GLY A 154 1.55 3.15 -5.45
CA GLY A 154 1.00 3.83 -4.27
C GLY A 154 0.11 5.03 -4.61
N ARG A 155 -0.66 4.97 -5.71
CA ARG A 155 -1.59 6.04 -6.12
C ARG A 155 -2.91 5.48 -6.64
N PHE A 156 -3.93 6.33 -6.63
CA PHE A 156 -5.21 6.14 -7.33
C PHE A 156 -5.79 7.53 -7.65
#